data_AF-A0A1I7FPK8-F1
#
_entry.id   AF-A0A1I7FPK8-F1
#
_cell.length_a   1.000
_cell.length_b   1.000
_cell.length_c   1.000
_cell.angle_alpha   90.00
_cell.angle_beta   90.00
_cell.angle_gamma   90.00
#
_symmetry.space_group_name_H-M   'P 1'
#
loop_
_entity.id
_entity.type
_entity.pdbx_description
1 polymer ?
#
loop_
_entity_poly.entity_id
_entity_poly.type
_entity_poly.pdbx_seq_one_letter_code
_entity_poly.pdbx_strand_id
1 'polypeptide(L)'
;MSYRETIESTKEEQDSRERGAAEEFVTIDPEDVQALTDKHHLQPVSIRLEKSLIEDFKLIASMYGIGYQPLMRHILKRFADSEKKQILREAASKMKSMGKEAAKNLRQLTAKQRKVA
;
A
#
# COMPACT_ATOMS: atom_id res chain seq x y z
N MET A 1 -27.36 -55.97 -6.71
CA MET A 1 -26.79 -55.99 -5.34
C MET A 1 -25.51 -55.19 -5.39
N SER A 2 -25.48 -54.01 -4.76
CA SER A 2 -24.83 -53.76 -3.45
C SER A 2 -23.30 -53.79 -3.60
N TYR A 3 -22.53 -52.76 -3.28
CA TYR A 3 -22.63 -51.91 -2.09
C TYR A 3 -22.24 -50.45 -2.41
N ARG A 4 -23.07 -49.51 -1.94
CA ARG A 4 -22.66 -48.12 -1.69
C ARG A 4 -21.85 -48.15 -0.40
N GLU A 5 -20.54 -48.06 -0.49
CA GLU A 5 -19.72 -47.84 0.70
C GLU A 5 -19.97 -46.41 1.18
N THR A 6 -20.67 -46.34 2.30
CA THR A 6 -20.90 -45.14 3.10
C THR A 6 -19.56 -44.64 3.60
N ILE A 7 -19.12 -43.50 3.10
CA ILE A 7 -17.96 -42.79 3.62
C ILE A 7 -18.36 -42.24 5.00
N GLU A 8 -18.01 -42.98 6.05
CA GLU A 8 -18.08 -42.49 7.42
C GLU A 8 -17.15 -41.27 7.54
N SER A 9 -17.75 -40.12 7.82
CA SER A 9 -17.05 -38.85 7.98
C SER A 9 -16.32 -38.83 9.33
N THR A 10 -15.08 -39.28 9.34
CA THR A 10 -14.12 -38.97 10.41
C THR A 10 -13.58 -37.55 10.18
N LYS A 11 -13.90 -36.64 11.12
CA LYS A 11 -13.49 -35.23 11.11
C LYS A 11 -11.96 -35.00 11.06
N GLU A 12 -11.17 -35.99 11.47
CA GLU A 12 -9.72 -35.86 11.64
C GLU A 12 -8.95 -35.85 10.31
N GLU A 13 -9.51 -36.42 9.24
CA GLU A 13 -8.83 -36.51 7.94
C GLU A 13 -9.00 -35.28 7.04
N GLN A 14 -9.82 -34.29 7.44
CA GLN A 14 -9.94 -33.02 6.70
C GLN A 14 -8.82 -32.02 7.02
N ASP A 15 -8.20 -32.11 8.21
CA ASP A 15 -7.13 -31.20 8.65
C ASP A 15 -5.75 -31.56 8.07
N SER A 16 -5.55 -32.80 7.58
CA SER A 16 -4.26 -33.26 7.07
C SER A 16 -3.90 -32.73 5.67
N ARG A 17 -4.79 -31.98 5.00
CA ARG A 17 -4.66 -31.54 3.59
C ARG A 17 -4.40 -32.69 2.58
N GLU A 18 -4.51 -33.95 3.00
CA GLU A 18 -4.21 -35.10 2.15
C GLU A 18 -5.30 -35.32 1.07
N ARG A 19 -6.55 -34.92 1.35
CA ARG A 19 -7.69 -35.13 0.43
C ARG A 19 -8.05 -33.90 -0.42
N GLY A 20 -7.04 -33.22 -0.96
CA GLY A 20 -7.25 -32.08 -1.87
C GLY A 20 -5.99 -31.47 -2.50
N ALA A 21 -4.80 -31.99 -2.16
CA ALA A 21 -3.51 -31.52 -2.67
C ALA A 21 -2.96 -32.36 -3.85
N ALA A 22 -3.76 -33.27 -4.41
CA ALA A 22 -3.36 -33.99 -5.61
C ALA A 22 -3.39 -33.03 -6.82
N GLU A 23 -2.34 -33.07 -7.65
CA GLU A 23 -2.18 -32.20 -8.83
C GLU A 23 -3.39 -32.25 -9.78
N GLU A 24 -4.14 -33.36 -9.77
CA GLU A 24 -5.36 -33.57 -10.57
C GLU A 24 -6.54 -32.67 -10.20
N PHE A 25 -6.57 -32.09 -9.00
CA PHE A 25 -7.63 -31.17 -8.53
C PHE A 25 -7.18 -29.71 -8.46
N VAL A 26 -5.92 -29.42 -8.82
CA VAL A 26 -5.38 -28.06 -8.88
C VAL A 26 -5.52 -27.54 -10.32
N THR A 27 -6.69 -27.02 -10.64
CA THR A 27 -6.86 -26.20 -11.85
C THR A 27 -6.62 -24.75 -11.49
N ILE A 28 -5.64 -24.11 -12.13
CA ILE A 28 -5.52 -22.65 -12.10
C ILE A 28 -6.77 -22.14 -12.81
N ASP A 29 -7.69 -21.53 -12.06
CA ASP A 29 -8.81 -20.82 -12.67
C ASP A 29 -8.20 -19.68 -13.51
N PRO A 30 -8.37 -19.68 -14.85
CA PRO A 30 -7.85 -18.63 -15.70
C PRO A 30 -8.66 -17.33 -15.56
N GLU A 31 -9.57 -17.22 -14.58
CA GLU A 31 -10.19 -15.95 -14.23
C GLU A 31 -9.08 -14.94 -13.92
N ASP A 32 -8.83 -14.15 -14.96
CA ASP A 32 -7.53 -13.63 -15.31
C ASP A 32 -7.09 -12.72 -14.16
N VAL A 33 -5.95 -13.01 -13.54
CA VAL A 33 -5.35 -12.11 -12.53
C VAL A 33 -5.26 -10.69 -13.11
N GLN A 34 -5.11 -10.60 -14.44
CA GLN A 34 -5.25 -9.40 -15.24
C GLN A 34 -6.66 -8.78 -15.16
N ALA A 35 -7.73 -9.53 -15.40
CA ALA A 35 -9.11 -9.07 -15.29
C ALA A 35 -9.49 -8.60 -13.88
N LEU A 36 -8.97 -9.24 -12.82
CA LEU A 36 -9.14 -8.76 -11.43
C LEU A 36 -8.39 -7.45 -11.20
N THR A 37 -7.17 -7.35 -11.73
CA THR A 37 -6.33 -6.15 -11.67
C THR A 37 -6.97 -4.97 -12.40
N ASP A 38 -7.52 -5.21 -13.59
CA ASP A 38 -8.20 -4.22 -14.42
C ASP A 38 -9.51 -3.74 -13.79
N LYS A 39 -10.32 -4.65 -13.23
CA LYS A 39 -11.51 -4.29 -12.44
C LYS A 39 -11.18 -3.34 -11.27
N HIS A 40 -10.00 -3.48 -10.68
CA HIS A 40 -9.54 -2.66 -9.56
C HIS A 40 -8.64 -1.48 -9.97
N HIS A 41 -8.44 -1.22 -11.27
CA HIS A 41 -7.55 -0.19 -11.80
C HIS A 41 -6.13 -0.26 -11.19
N LEU A 42 -5.67 -1.47 -10.91
CA LEU A 42 -4.34 -1.71 -10.38
C LEU A 42 -3.35 -1.89 -11.53
N GLN A 43 -2.11 -1.47 -11.34
CA GLN A 43 -1.03 -1.73 -12.28
C GLN A 43 -0.01 -2.65 -11.60
N PRO A 44 0.35 -3.80 -12.18
CA PRO A 44 1.41 -4.63 -11.65
C PRO A 44 2.74 -3.90 -11.79
N VAL A 45 3.52 -3.85 -10.71
CA VAL A 45 4.86 -3.25 -10.69
C VAL A 45 5.88 -4.27 -10.21
N SER A 46 6.99 -4.34 -10.92
CA SER A 46 8.12 -5.19 -10.55
C SER A 46 9.18 -4.35 -9.83
N ILE A 47 9.33 -4.57 -8.52
CA ILE A 47 10.34 -3.89 -7.69
C ILE A 47 11.30 -4.92 -7.10
N ARG A 48 12.58 -4.57 -6.98
CA ARG A 48 13.58 -5.39 -6.28
C ARG A 48 13.69 -4.92 -4.83
N LEU A 49 13.59 -5.85 -3.89
CA LEU A 49 13.72 -5.62 -2.45
C LEU A 49 14.68 -6.66 -1.85
N GLU A 50 15.27 -6.35 -0.71
CA GLU A 50 16.08 -7.29 0.06
C GLU A 50 15.23 -8.45 0.56
N LYS A 51 15.81 -9.66 0.61
CA LYS A 51 15.07 -10.88 1.02
C LYS A 51 14.58 -10.78 2.47
N SER A 52 15.43 -10.33 3.38
CA SER A 52 15.10 -10.08 4.79
C SER A 52 13.90 -9.15 4.93
N LEU A 53 13.90 -8.05 4.17
CA LEU A 53 12.82 -7.07 4.19
C LEU A 53 11.48 -7.67 3.73
N ILE A 54 11.50 -8.53 2.71
CA ILE A 54 10.28 -9.23 2.25
C ILE A 54 9.75 -10.16 3.35
N GLU A 55 10.63 -10.87 4.04
CA GLU A 55 10.28 -11.79 5.13
C GLU A 55 9.68 -11.03 6.32
N ASP A 56 10.31 -9.93 6.73
CA ASP A 56 9.81 -9.06 7.79
C ASP A 56 8.40 -8.56 7.48
N PHE A 57 8.16 -8.10 6.26
CA PHE A 57 6.84 -7.63 5.86
C PHE A 57 5.80 -8.74 5.79
N LYS A 58 6.18 -9.97 5.42
CA LYS A 58 5.26 -11.11 5.46
C LYS A 58 4.88 -11.46 6.90
N LEU A 59 5.84 -11.43 7.82
CA LEU A 59 5.60 -11.63 9.25
C LEU A 59 4.69 -10.54 9.83
N ILE A 60 4.96 -9.28 9.48
CA ILE A 60 4.09 -8.16 9.87
C ILE A 60 2.68 -8.38 9.34
N ALA A 61 2.54 -8.73 8.06
CA ALA A 61 1.25 -8.97 7.45
C ALA A 61 0.46 -10.09 8.18
N SER A 62 1.12 -11.18 8.55
CA SER A 62 0.49 -12.28 9.29
C SER A 62 0.00 -11.85 10.68
N MET A 63 0.77 -11.05 11.41
CA MET A 63 0.35 -10.50 12.72
C MET A 63 -0.90 -9.61 12.61
N TYR A 64 -1.04 -8.86 11.51
CA TYR A 64 -2.21 -8.02 11.25
C TYR A 64 -3.36 -8.78 10.56
N GLY A 65 -3.20 -10.06 10.26
CA GLY A 65 -4.21 -10.86 9.56
C GLY A 65 -4.48 -10.42 8.12
N ILE A 66 -3.51 -9.76 7.48
CA ILE A 66 -3.62 -9.28 6.09
C ILE A 66 -2.55 -9.93 5.20
N GLY A 67 -2.77 -9.90 3.88
CA GLY A 67 -1.76 -10.36 2.94
C GLY A 67 -0.60 -9.36 2.77
N TYR A 68 0.56 -9.86 2.34
CA TYR A 68 1.73 -9.04 2.01
C TYR A 68 1.42 -7.96 0.97
N GLN A 69 0.72 -8.32 -0.12
CA GLN A 69 0.37 -7.38 -1.18
C GLN A 69 -0.57 -6.25 -0.70
N PRO A 70 -1.67 -6.52 0.05
CA PRO A 70 -2.45 -5.48 0.71
C PRO A 70 -1.61 -4.57 1.63
N LEU A 71 -0.74 -5.16 2.47
CA LEU A 71 0.13 -4.40 3.36
C LEU A 71 1.06 -3.47 2.57
N MET A 72 1.72 -3.98 1.53
CA MET A 72 2.60 -3.20 0.66
C MET A 72 1.88 -2.00 0.05
N ARG A 73 0.66 -2.20 -0.48
CA ARG A 73 -0.14 -1.10 -1.03
C ARG A 73 -0.43 -0.03 0.01
N HIS A 74 -0.79 -0.43 1.23
CA HIS A 74 -1.05 0.52 2.31
C HIS A 74 0.20 1.31 2.70
N ILE A 75 1.35 0.66 2.81
CA ILE A 75 2.63 1.31 3.15
C ILE A 75 3.00 2.34 2.06
N LEU A 76 3.00 1.93 0.80
CA LEU A 76 3.35 2.81 -0.32
C LEU A 76 2.41 4.01 -0.42
N LYS A 77 1.10 3.79 -0.22
CA LYS A 77 0.11 4.88 -0.20
C LYS A 77 0.35 5.85 0.96
N ARG A 78 0.56 5.33 2.17
CA ARG A 78 0.83 6.16 3.36
C ARG A 78 2.10 6.99 3.20
N PHE A 79 3.15 6.41 2.61
CA PHE A 79 4.38 7.12 2.30
C PHE A 79 4.10 8.27 1.32
N ALA A 80 3.49 7.98 0.16
CA ALA A 80 3.19 8.99 -0.86
C ALA A 80 2.31 10.13 -0.33
N ASP A 81 1.29 9.82 0.48
CA ASP A 81 0.41 10.82 1.09
C ASP A 81 1.15 11.71 2.10
N SER A 82 2.12 11.14 2.83
CA SER A 82 2.94 11.88 3.79
C SER A 82 3.89 12.83 3.07
N GLU A 83 4.58 12.37 2.03
CA GLU A 83 5.49 13.18 1.20
C GLU A 83 4.76 14.33 0.52
N LYS A 84 3.58 14.08 -0.09
CA LYS A 84 2.75 15.14 -0.69
C LYS A 84 2.40 16.22 0.33
N LYS A 85 1.98 15.83 1.54
CA LYS A 85 1.64 16.79 2.60
C LYS A 85 2.86 17.59 3.03
N GLN A 86 4.03 16.96 3.12
CA GLN A 86 5.27 17.64 3.46
C GLN A 86 5.64 18.69 2.41
N ILE A 87 5.66 18.31 1.12
CA ILE A 87 5.96 19.22 0.01
C ILE A 87 5.01 20.43 0.02
N LEU A 88 3.70 20.19 0.21
CA LEU A 88 2.71 21.27 0.27
C LEU A 88 2.94 22.21 1.46
N ARG A 89 3.30 21.67 2.63
CA ARG A 89 3.63 22.49 3.81
C ARG A 89 4.87 23.33 3.58
N GLU A 90 5.89 22.78 2.94
CA GLU A 90 7.11 23.50 2.59
C GLU A 90 6.86 24.59 1.55
N ALA A 91 6.04 24.33 0.54
CA ALA A 91 5.64 25.33 -0.43
C ALA A 91 4.85 26.47 0.24
N ALA A 92 3.87 26.14 1.08
CA ALA A 92 3.07 27.14 1.79
C ALA A 92 3.92 27.97 2.78
N SER A 93 4.89 27.36 3.47
CA SER A 93 5.79 28.08 4.37
C SER A 93 6.70 29.05 3.62
N LYS A 94 7.26 28.63 2.47
CA LYS A 94 8.06 29.49 1.57
C LYS A 94 7.25 30.67 1.04
N MET A 95 6.02 30.45 0.58
CA MET A 95 5.15 31.54 0.11
C MET A 95 4.84 32.53 1.25
N LYS A 96 4.60 32.03 2.47
CA LYS A 96 4.33 32.86 3.64
C LYS A 96 5.57 33.67 4.07
N SER A 97 6.77 33.10 4.02
CA SER A 97 7.99 33.84 4.34
C SER A 97 8.27 34.91 3.29
N MET A 98 8.13 34.61 2.01
CA MET A 98 8.29 35.59 0.92
C MET A 98 7.29 36.74 1.04
N GLY A 99 6.01 36.46 1.33
CA GLY A 99 5.00 37.50 1.53
C GLY A 99 5.30 38.39 2.75
N LYS A 100 5.79 37.81 3.85
CA LYS A 100 6.21 38.57 5.04
C LYS A 100 7.45 39.43 4.78
N GLU A 101 8.42 38.90 4.05
CA GLU A 101 9.63 39.65 3.67
C GLU A 101 9.29 40.80 2.72
N ALA A 102 8.45 40.57 1.71
CA ALA A 102 7.96 41.61 0.82
C ALA A 102 7.22 42.72 1.58
N ALA A 103 6.35 42.36 2.52
CA ALA A 103 5.63 43.32 3.36
C ALA A 103 6.59 44.12 4.28
N LYS A 104 7.60 43.47 4.86
CA LYS A 104 8.62 44.12 5.70
C LYS A 104 9.46 45.11 4.87
N ASN A 105 9.89 44.70 3.68
CA ASN A 105 10.68 45.53 2.78
C ASN A 105 9.88 46.76 2.32
N LEU A 106 8.60 46.59 1.96
CA LEU A 106 7.72 47.70 1.59
C LEU A 106 7.53 48.71 2.75
N ARG A 107 7.37 48.21 3.98
CA ARG A 107 7.25 49.05 5.18
C ARG A 107 8.53 49.84 5.47
N GLN A 108 9.69 49.24 5.22
CA GLN A 108 10.98 49.91 5.38
C GLN A 108 11.22 50.97 4.29
N LEU A 109 10.86 50.69 3.04
CA LEU A 109 10.93 51.64 1.92
C LEU A 109 10.07 52.88 2.17
N THR A 110 8.81 52.68 2.58
CA THR A 110 7.87 53.77 2.88
C THR A 110 8.30 54.60 4.10
N ALA A 111 8.85 53.96 5.14
CA ALA A 111 9.41 54.67 6.30
C ALA A 111 10.66 55.50 5.96
N LYS A 112 11.50 55.02 5.03
CA LYS A 112 12.70 55.73 4.58
C LYS A 112 12.34 56.97 3.75
N GLN A 113 11.32 56.90 2.90
CA GLN A 113 10.83 58.03 2.12
C GLN A 113 10.27 59.17 2.99
N ARG A 114 9.60 58.84 4.10
CA ARG A 114 9.08 59.84 5.06
C ARG A 114 10.14 60.54 5.91
N LYS A 115 11.38 60.03 5.97
CA LYS A 115 12.48 60.63 6.73
C LYS A 115 13.35 61.59 5.91
N VAL A 116 13.15 61.63 4.59
CA VAL A 116 13.96 62.42 3.64
C VAL A 116 13.20 63.66 3.14
N ALA A 117 11.89 63.75 3.41
CA ALA A 117 11.06 64.94 3.23
C ALA A 117 10.89 65.67 4.56
#